data_AF-A0A6P2DY13-F1
#
_entry.id   AF-A0A6P2DY13-F1
#
_cell.length_a   1.000
_cell.length_b   1.000
_cell.length_c   1.000
_cell.angle_alpha   90.00
_cell.angle_beta   90.00
_cell.angle_gamma   90.00
#
_symmetry.space_group_name_H-M   'P 1'
#
loop_
_entity.id
_entity.type
_entity.pdbx_description
1 polymer ?
#
loop_
_entity_poly.entity_id
_entity_poly.type
_entity_poly.pdbx_seq_one_letter_code
_entity_poly.pdbx_strand_id
1 'polypeptide(L)'
;MRFWWVNQNQTYRHEVRGGYLWSPKRKANQAQNPFYDFMREVAPGDVVFSFADTVIRAIGIAGSHAYEGPKPLEFGVAGAYWDKIGWRIDVRFSELRLPIKPSEHMAVLAPLLPARYAPLRFNGAGLQSVYLTRIPDRLAAALVDLLGAEARDLVLGYRVAEEPSVATAVGLLEWEEHELNQVQSDLSLPETERQAIVLARRGQGLFKKRVMTIERACRITGVDREEHLRASHCKPWRDATNEERLDGENGLLLTPSIDHLFDRGFIGFEDNGQVIVSPVAHRESLTRMGIEPERPPKVGSFSTGQRRFLGFHRDNVLLRSSFLDQLT
;
A
#
# COMPACT_ATOMS: atom_id res chain seq x y z
N MET A 1 -10.15 5.49 11.83
CA MET A 1 -10.91 5.66 10.58
C MET A 1 -10.53 7.00 9.97
N ARG A 2 -10.10 7.00 8.71
CA ARG A 2 -9.77 8.18 7.92
C ARG A 2 -10.78 8.35 6.79
N PHE A 3 -10.75 9.52 6.19
CA PHE A 3 -11.63 9.87 5.07
C PHE A 3 -10.79 10.26 3.86
N TRP A 4 -11.21 9.75 2.71
CA TRP A 4 -10.51 9.90 1.45
C TRP A 4 -11.47 10.41 0.38
N TRP A 5 -10.92 11.17 -0.55
CA TRP A 5 -11.61 11.62 -1.74
C TRP A 5 -10.90 11.05 -2.96
N VAL A 6 -11.64 10.42 -3.87
CA VAL A 6 -11.12 9.91 -5.13
C VAL A 6 -11.81 10.56 -6.33
N ASN A 7 -11.02 11.05 -7.29
CA ASN A 7 -11.51 11.50 -8.59
C ASN A 7 -11.44 10.36 -9.60
N GLN A 8 -12.59 9.89 -10.07
CA GLN A 8 -12.70 8.70 -10.93
C GLN A 8 -13.35 8.99 -12.28
N ASN A 9 -13.31 10.24 -12.79
CA ASN A 9 -13.98 10.63 -14.04
C ASN A 9 -13.71 9.70 -15.24
N GLN A 10 -12.52 9.09 -15.33
CA GLN A 10 -12.16 8.22 -16.46
C GLN A 10 -12.40 6.72 -16.18
N THR A 11 -12.41 6.31 -14.90
CA THR A 11 -12.34 4.91 -14.49
C THR A 11 -13.49 4.49 -13.57
N TYR A 12 -14.43 5.39 -13.27
CA TYR A 12 -15.53 5.18 -12.32
C TYR A 12 -16.26 3.85 -12.55
N ARG A 13 -16.69 3.57 -13.79
CA ARG A 13 -17.47 2.36 -14.11
C ARG A 13 -16.70 1.08 -13.82
N HIS A 14 -15.40 1.08 -13.98
CA HIS A 14 -14.54 -0.08 -13.77
C HIS A 14 -14.16 -0.23 -12.31
N GLU A 15 -13.75 0.86 -11.65
CA GLU A 15 -13.31 0.86 -10.25
C GLU A 15 -14.47 0.60 -9.28
N VAL A 16 -15.62 1.25 -9.47
CA VAL A 16 -16.78 1.09 -8.57
C VAL A 16 -17.42 -0.29 -8.73
N ARG A 17 -17.60 -0.78 -9.96
CA ARG A 17 -18.15 -2.13 -10.19
C ARG A 17 -17.16 -3.24 -9.87
N GLY A 18 -15.89 -3.01 -10.16
CA GLY A 18 -14.80 -3.95 -9.86
C GLY A 18 -14.42 -3.97 -8.37
N GLY A 19 -14.88 -3.00 -7.58
CA GLY A 19 -14.66 -2.95 -6.15
C GLY A 19 -13.20 -2.66 -5.77
N TYR A 20 -12.53 -1.75 -6.47
CA TYR A 20 -11.14 -1.40 -6.19
C TYR A 20 -10.81 0.06 -6.49
N LEU A 21 -9.72 0.54 -5.91
CA LEU A 21 -8.94 1.68 -6.38
C LEU A 21 -7.64 1.15 -6.98
N TRP A 22 -7.18 1.75 -8.07
CA TRP A 22 -5.89 1.42 -8.66
C TRP A 22 -5.17 2.64 -9.21
N SER A 23 -3.88 2.78 -8.90
CA SER A 23 -3.03 3.77 -9.55
C SER A 23 -1.62 3.28 -9.81
N PRO A 24 -0.91 3.85 -10.79
CA PRO A 24 0.54 3.67 -10.92
C PRO A 24 1.28 4.10 -9.65
N LYS A 25 2.40 3.45 -9.30
CA LYS A 25 3.27 3.96 -8.21
C LYS A 25 3.92 5.31 -8.56
N ARG A 26 4.25 5.51 -9.84
CA ARG A 26 4.95 6.70 -10.38
C ARG A 26 4.27 7.21 -11.65
N LYS A 27 4.53 8.47 -11.99
CA LYS A 27 4.13 9.04 -13.28
C LYS A 27 4.89 8.39 -14.43
N ALA A 28 4.44 8.62 -15.67
CA ALA A 28 5.10 8.10 -16.87
C ALA A 28 6.58 8.53 -16.98
N ASN A 29 6.93 9.71 -16.46
CA ASN A 29 8.30 10.23 -16.40
C ASN A 29 9.06 9.78 -15.13
N GLN A 30 8.61 8.74 -14.42
CA GLN A 30 9.19 8.21 -13.18
C GLN A 30 9.17 9.16 -11.96
N ALA A 31 8.61 10.37 -12.09
CA ALA A 31 8.45 11.28 -10.97
C ALA A 31 7.39 10.76 -9.98
N GLN A 32 7.60 11.05 -8.70
CA GLN A 32 6.64 10.76 -7.64
C GLN A 32 5.34 11.58 -7.85
N ASN A 33 4.22 11.02 -7.40
CA ASN A 33 2.94 11.69 -7.38
C ASN A 33 2.32 11.53 -5.98
N PRO A 34 2.13 12.63 -5.22
CA PRO A 34 1.51 12.56 -3.90
C PRO A 34 0.17 11.81 -3.91
N PHE A 35 -0.66 12.02 -4.93
CA PHE A 35 -2.00 11.43 -4.99
C PHE A 35 -2.01 9.92 -5.30
N TYR A 36 -0.92 9.37 -5.82
CA TYR A 36 -0.73 7.92 -5.94
C TYR A 36 -0.13 7.38 -4.65
N ASP A 37 0.82 8.12 -4.09
CA ASP A 37 1.53 7.79 -2.85
C ASP A 37 0.59 7.67 -1.64
N PHE A 38 -0.44 8.51 -1.59
CA PHE A 38 -1.47 8.51 -0.55
C PHE A 38 -2.24 7.18 -0.44
N MET A 39 -2.29 6.37 -1.50
CA MET A 39 -2.91 5.04 -1.42
C MET A 39 -2.26 4.18 -0.34
N ARG A 40 -0.95 4.33 -0.12
CA ARG A 40 -0.17 3.56 0.87
C ARG A 40 -0.66 3.70 2.30
N GLU A 41 -1.42 4.75 2.60
CA GLU A 41 -1.96 5.02 3.94
C GLU A 41 -3.47 4.77 4.08
N VAL A 42 -4.11 4.22 3.05
CA VAL A 42 -5.48 3.74 3.17
C VAL A 42 -5.49 2.46 4.01
N ALA A 43 -6.36 2.42 5.01
CA ALA A 43 -6.55 1.26 5.88
C ALA A 43 -7.96 0.67 5.74
N PRO A 44 -8.14 -0.63 6.00
CA PRO A 44 -9.47 -1.23 6.11
C PRO A 44 -10.37 -0.41 7.05
N GLY A 45 -11.60 -0.16 6.59
CA GLY A 45 -12.60 0.64 7.28
C GLY A 45 -12.51 2.14 7.04
N ASP A 46 -11.51 2.63 6.32
CA ASP A 46 -11.51 4.02 5.86
C ASP A 46 -12.63 4.26 4.83
N VAL A 47 -13.19 5.47 4.86
CA VAL A 47 -14.29 5.89 3.98
C VAL A 47 -13.73 6.63 2.77
N VAL A 48 -14.23 6.31 1.58
CA VAL A 48 -13.82 6.88 0.29
C VAL A 48 -15.01 7.55 -0.39
N PHE A 49 -14.97 8.86 -0.58
CA PHE A 49 -15.94 9.59 -1.40
C PHE A 49 -15.55 9.52 -2.87
N SER A 50 -16.38 8.89 -3.70
CA SER A 50 -16.17 8.74 -5.13
C SER A 50 -16.74 9.92 -5.90
N PHE A 51 -15.86 10.75 -6.46
CA PHE A 51 -16.22 11.90 -7.27
C PHE A 51 -16.05 11.61 -8.76
N ALA A 52 -17.14 11.69 -9.51
CA ALA A 52 -17.16 11.53 -10.95
C ALA A 52 -18.29 12.36 -11.58
N ASP A 53 -18.07 12.86 -12.79
CA ASP A 53 -19.01 13.72 -13.52
C ASP A 53 -19.50 14.91 -12.71
N THR A 54 -18.59 15.54 -11.96
CA THR A 54 -18.84 16.69 -11.09
C THR A 54 -19.70 16.45 -9.85
N VAL A 55 -20.07 15.20 -9.56
CA VAL A 55 -20.89 14.83 -8.40
C VAL A 55 -20.20 13.76 -7.55
N ILE A 56 -20.64 13.62 -6.30
CA ILE A 56 -20.24 12.48 -5.45
C ILE A 56 -21.22 11.34 -5.75
N ARG A 57 -20.77 10.34 -6.49
CA ARG A 57 -21.62 9.26 -7.01
C ARG A 57 -21.75 8.06 -6.08
N ALA A 58 -20.71 7.79 -5.30
CA ALA A 58 -20.68 6.63 -4.42
C ALA A 58 -19.88 6.91 -3.15
N ILE A 59 -20.16 6.11 -2.11
CA ILE A 59 -19.32 5.99 -0.93
C ILE A 59 -18.73 4.58 -0.93
N GLY A 60 -17.41 4.50 -0.82
CA GLY A 60 -16.68 3.26 -0.66
C GLY A 60 -16.20 3.07 0.76
N ILE A 61 -16.15 1.83 1.23
CA ILE A 61 -15.39 1.47 2.42
C ILE A 61 -14.21 0.59 2.02
N ALA A 62 -13.00 1.00 2.39
CA ALA A 62 -11.79 0.24 2.14
C ALA A 62 -11.87 -1.13 2.85
N GLY A 63 -11.61 -2.20 2.10
CA GLY A 63 -11.57 -3.57 2.59
C GLY A 63 -10.16 -4.11 2.79
N SER A 64 -9.14 -3.42 2.24
CA SER A 64 -7.74 -3.80 2.35
C SER A 64 -6.86 -2.58 2.63
N HIS A 65 -5.61 -2.82 3.06
CA HIS A 65 -4.54 -1.85 2.86
C HIS A 65 -4.17 -1.77 1.38
N ALA A 66 -3.35 -0.79 0.99
CA ALA A 66 -2.74 -0.82 -0.32
C ALA A 66 -1.81 -2.02 -0.47
N TYR A 67 -1.87 -2.66 -1.63
CA TYR A 67 -0.96 -3.71 -2.04
C TYR A 67 -0.59 -3.52 -3.50
N GLU A 68 0.48 -4.17 -3.93
CA GLU A 68 0.92 -4.10 -5.31
C GLU A 68 0.09 -5.07 -6.15
N GLY A 69 -0.39 -4.59 -7.30
CA GLY A 69 -1.15 -5.42 -8.22
C GLY A 69 -1.01 -4.97 -9.67
N PRO A 70 -1.21 -5.90 -10.61
CA PRO A 70 -1.22 -5.60 -12.03
C PRO A 70 -2.30 -4.57 -12.37
N LYS A 71 -2.08 -3.85 -13.48
CA LYS A 71 -3.07 -2.94 -14.02
C LYS A 71 -4.32 -3.75 -14.38
N PRO A 72 -5.53 -3.39 -13.91
CA PRO A 72 -6.74 -4.15 -14.21
C PRO A 72 -6.94 -4.39 -15.71
N LEU A 73 -7.36 -5.62 -16.08
CA LEU A 73 -7.56 -6.03 -17.48
C LEU A 73 -8.50 -5.08 -18.23
N GLU A 74 -9.51 -4.59 -17.54
CA GLU A 74 -10.54 -3.71 -18.09
C GLU A 74 -10.01 -2.33 -18.55
N PHE A 75 -8.78 -1.96 -18.16
CA PHE A 75 -8.15 -0.69 -18.52
C PHE A 75 -7.33 -0.78 -19.84
N GLY A 76 -7.38 -1.87 -20.61
CA GLY A 76 -6.60 -2.04 -21.84
C GLY A 76 -6.94 -3.24 -22.72
N VAL A 77 -6.20 -3.40 -23.82
CA VAL A 77 -6.27 -4.55 -24.74
C VAL A 77 -5.34 -5.65 -24.23
N ALA A 78 -5.62 -6.93 -24.54
CA ALA A 78 -4.87 -8.10 -24.08
C ALA A 78 -3.33 -7.90 -24.14
N GLY A 79 -2.64 -8.17 -23.02
CA GLY A 79 -1.21 -7.92 -22.83
C GLY A 79 -0.91 -6.83 -21.79
N ALA A 80 -1.73 -5.79 -21.70
CA ALA A 80 -1.51 -4.63 -20.82
C ALA A 80 -1.69 -4.88 -19.31
N TYR A 81 -2.00 -6.11 -18.90
CA TYR A 81 -2.26 -6.49 -17.50
C TYR A 81 -0.98 -6.43 -16.66
N TRP A 82 0.08 -7.09 -17.17
CA TRP A 82 1.36 -7.22 -16.49
C TRP A 82 2.33 -6.08 -16.80
N ASP A 83 2.05 -5.29 -17.84
CA ASP A 83 2.93 -4.21 -18.30
C ASP A 83 3.09 -3.07 -17.28
N LYS A 84 2.23 -3.00 -16.25
CA LYS A 84 2.28 -1.94 -15.24
C LYS A 84 1.77 -2.40 -13.89
N ILE A 85 2.70 -2.59 -12.95
CA ILE A 85 2.37 -2.79 -11.54
C ILE A 85 2.07 -1.46 -10.87
N GLY A 86 0.98 -1.42 -10.10
CA GLY A 86 0.49 -0.24 -9.40
C GLY A 86 0.07 -0.55 -7.96
N TRP A 87 -0.36 0.49 -7.26
CA TRP A 87 -1.07 0.38 -5.99
C TRP A 87 -2.51 -0.02 -6.24
N ARG A 88 -2.99 -1.01 -5.50
CA ARG A 88 -4.38 -1.45 -5.49
C ARG A 88 -4.92 -1.46 -4.07
N ILE A 89 -6.18 -1.06 -3.92
CA ILE A 89 -6.93 -1.18 -2.67
C ILE A 89 -8.29 -1.79 -3.02
N ASP A 90 -8.72 -2.82 -2.31
CA ASP A 90 -10.06 -3.34 -2.48
C ASP A 90 -11.05 -2.46 -1.71
N VAL A 91 -12.13 -2.05 -2.36
CA VAL A 91 -13.10 -1.09 -1.82
C VAL A 91 -14.50 -1.57 -2.12
N ARG A 92 -15.34 -1.65 -1.08
CA ARG A 92 -16.76 -1.93 -1.22
C ARG A 92 -17.51 -0.64 -1.46
N PHE A 93 -17.82 -0.36 -2.72
CA PHE A 93 -18.59 0.83 -3.12
C PHE A 93 -20.10 0.61 -3.00
N SER A 94 -20.80 1.66 -2.56
CA SER A 94 -22.25 1.80 -2.58
C SER A 94 -22.61 3.06 -3.36
N GLU A 95 -23.28 2.87 -4.50
CA GLU A 95 -23.76 4.01 -5.29
C GLU A 95 -24.88 4.74 -4.55
N LEU A 96 -24.81 6.07 -4.58
CA LEU A 96 -25.77 6.94 -3.91
C LEU A 96 -26.97 7.17 -4.80
N ARG A 97 -28.17 7.13 -4.22
CA ARG A 97 -29.42 7.43 -4.94
C ARG A 97 -29.56 8.92 -5.22
N LEU A 98 -29.07 9.75 -4.30
CA LEU A 98 -29.14 11.21 -4.38
C LEU A 98 -27.72 11.80 -4.34
N PRO A 99 -26.97 11.74 -5.45
CA PRO A 99 -25.65 12.34 -5.50
C PRO A 99 -25.74 13.86 -5.41
N ILE A 100 -24.81 14.48 -4.69
CA ILE A 100 -24.70 15.95 -4.62
C ILE A 100 -23.63 16.48 -5.56
N LYS A 101 -23.80 17.71 -6.02
CA LYS A 101 -22.78 18.45 -6.75
C LYS A 101 -22.04 19.38 -5.78
N PRO A 102 -20.77 19.10 -5.42
CA PRO A 102 -20.05 19.89 -4.42
C PRO A 102 -19.99 21.39 -4.73
N SER A 103 -19.95 21.77 -6.03
CA SER A 103 -19.94 23.16 -6.45
C SER A 103 -21.18 23.97 -6.01
N GLU A 104 -22.31 23.30 -5.76
CA GLU A 104 -23.55 23.94 -5.29
C GLU A 104 -23.56 24.15 -3.77
N HIS A 105 -22.57 23.59 -3.06
CA HIS A 105 -22.48 23.62 -1.60
C HIS A 105 -21.18 24.28 -1.11
N MET A 106 -20.50 25.06 -1.96
CA MET A 106 -19.20 25.66 -1.62
C MET A 106 -19.27 26.66 -0.46
N ALA A 107 -20.44 27.25 -0.16
CA ALA A 107 -20.61 28.07 1.03
C ALA A 107 -20.30 27.29 2.33
N VAL A 108 -20.58 25.99 2.34
CA VAL A 108 -20.28 25.09 3.46
C VAL A 108 -18.91 24.43 3.29
N LEU A 109 -18.57 24.00 2.07
CA LEU A 109 -17.37 23.19 1.83
C LEU A 109 -16.07 24.00 1.74
N ALA A 110 -16.10 25.21 1.15
CA ALA A 110 -14.88 26.00 0.90
C ALA A 110 -14.07 26.29 2.17
N PRO A 111 -14.68 26.70 3.31
CA PRO A 111 -13.94 26.96 4.54
C PRO A 111 -13.29 25.71 5.17
N LEU A 112 -13.69 24.52 4.74
CA LEU A 112 -13.24 23.24 5.29
C LEU A 112 -12.19 22.55 4.40
N LEU A 113 -11.88 23.12 3.23
CA LEU A 113 -10.86 22.58 2.34
C LEU A 113 -9.45 22.72 2.97
N PRO A 114 -8.60 21.68 2.90
CA PRO A 114 -7.24 21.79 3.40
C PRO A 114 -6.40 22.72 2.50
N ALA A 115 -5.42 23.42 3.09
CA ALA A 115 -4.57 24.35 2.36
C ALA A 115 -3.68 23.66 1.29
N ARG A 116 -3.31 22.39 1.54
CA ARG A 116 -2.56 21.54 0.61
C ARG A 116 -3.37 20.30 0.27
N TYR A 117 -3.23 19.83 -0.98
CA TYR A 117 -3.88 18.62 -1.48
C TYR A 117 -5.42 18.61 -1.37
N ALA A 118 -6.04 19.79 -1.46
CA ALA A 118 -7.50 19.91 -1.51
C ALA A 118 -8.07 19.09 -2.69
N PRO A 119 -9.20 18.38 -2.48
CA PRO A 119 -9.84 17.62 -3.56
C PRO A 119 -10.52 18.52 -4.61
N LEU A 120 -10.90 19.73 -4.19
CA LEU A 120 -11.67 20.69 -4.97
C LEU A 120 -10.96 22.04 -4.99
N ARG A 121 -11.18 22.81 -6.05
CA ARG A 121 -10.87 24.24 -6.10
C ARG A 121 -11.89 25.03 -5.28
N PHE A 122 -11.58 26.30 -4.97
CA PHE A 122 -12.50 27.20 -4.25
C PHE A 122 -13.86 27.41 -4.94
N ASN A 123 -13.92 27.23 -6.26
CA ASN A 123 -15.16 27.28 -7.04
C ASN A 123 -15.89 25.93 -7.13
N GLY A 124 -15.42 24.90 -6.41
CA GLY A 124 -16.00 23.56 -6.37
C GLY A 124 -15.70 22.68 -7.58
N ALA A 125 -14.85 23.14 -8.51
CA ALA A 125 -14.38 22.30 -9.60
C ALA A 125 -13.36 21.26 -9.10
N GLY A 126 -13.50 20.02 -9.54
CA GLY A 126 -12.52 18.96 -9.31
C GLY A 126 -11.18 19.27 -10.00
N LEU A 127 -10.11 18.70 -9.45
CA LEU A 127 -8.76 18.83 -9.98
C LEU A 127 -8.36 17.56 -10.75
N GLN A 128 -8.09 17.69 -12.06
CA GLN A 128 -7.66 16.55 -12.89
C GLN A 128 -6.35 15.90 -12.43
N SER A 129 -5.51 16.63 -11.70
CA SER A 129 -4.25 16.12 -11.15
C SER A 129 -4.41 15.26 -9.91
N VAL A 130 -5.55 15.37 -9.22
CA VAL A 130 -5.86 14.60 -8.00
C VAL A 130 -6.43 13.26 -8.43
N TYR A 131 -5.84 12.16 -7.97
CA TYR A 131 -6.46 10.84 -8.01
C TYR A 131 -7.11 10.55 -6.65
N LEU A 132 -6.31 10.27 -5.62
CA LEU A 132 -6.77 10.06 -4.25
C LEU A 132 -6.15 11.13 -3.34
N THR A 133 -6.92 11.69 -2.39
CA THR A 133 -6.40 12.60 -1.36
C THR A 133 -7.10 12.39 -0.03
N ARG A 134 -6.36 12.57 1.08
CA ARG A 134 -6.94 12.56 2.42
C ARG A 134 -7.73 13.85 2.63
N ILE A 135 -8.91 13.74 3.22
CA ILE A 135 -9.73 14.90 3.59
C ILE A 135 -9.85 15.04 5.11
N PRO A 136 -9.90 16.28 5.65
CA PRO A 136 -10.11 16.50 7.09
C PRO A 136 -11.47 15.97 7.57
N ASP A 137 -11.53 15.51 8.82
CA ASP A 137 -12.74 14.95 9.42
C ASP A 137 -13.93 15.94 9.38
N ARG A 138 -13.66 17.24 9.53
CA ARG A 138 -14.70 18.28 9.44
C ARG A 138 -15.29 18.38 8.02
N LEU A 139 -14.46 18.27 6.99
CA LEU A 139 -14.92 18.26 5.61
C LEU A 139 -15.72 16.99 5.32
N ALA A 140 -15.24 15.84 5.78
CA ALA A 140 -15.96 14.58 5.62
C ALA A 140 -17.32 14.57 6.32
N ALA A 141 -17.41 15.11 7.53
CA ALA A 141 -18.67 15.27 8.26
C ALA A 141 -19.65 16.15 7.49
N ALA A 142 -19.20 17.30 6.97
CA ALA A 142 -20.04 18.18 6.15
C ALA A 142 -20.53 17.48 4.86
N LEU A 143 -19.69 16.68 4.20
CA LEU A 143 -20.09 15.90 3.04
C LEU A 143 -21.16 14.85 3.39
N VAL A 144 -20.98 14.12 4.49
CA VAL A 144 -21.97 13.14 4.97
C VAL A 144 -23.29 13.82 5.29
N ASP A 145 -23.27 15.00 5.92
CA ASP A 145 -24.49 15.74 6.24
C ASP A 145 -25.24 16.23 4.99
N LEU A 146 -24.51 16.70 3.98
CA LEU A 146 -25.10 17.11 2.69
C LEU A 146 -25.66 15.93 1.90
N LEU A 147 -25.02 14.77 1.96
CA LEU A 147 -25.48 13.53 1.33
C LEU A 147 -26.67 12.89 2.08
N GLY A 148 -26.87 13.26 3.35
CA GLY A 148 -28.06 12.90 4.12
C GLY A 148 -28.01 11.51 4.75
N ALA A 149 -29.20 10.95 5.03
CA ALA A 149 -29.35 9.73 5.82
C ALA A 149 -28.64 8.51 5.21
N GLU A 150 -28.71 8.35 3.89
CA GLU A 150 -28.06 7.23 3.18
C GLU A 150 -26.55 7.19 3.43
N ALA A 151 -25.87 8.34 3.36
CA ALA A 151 -24.44 8.41 3.65
C ALA A 151 -24.13 8.15 5.12
N ARG A 152 -24.96 8.67 6.04
CA ARG A 152 -24.80 8.41 7.48
C ARG A 152 -24.91 6.92 7.79
N ASP A 153 -25.90 6.25 7.24
CA ASP A 153 -26.15 4.82 7.46
C ASP A 153 -25.01 3.96 6.90
N LEU A 154 -24.47 4.29 5.73
CA LEU A 154 -23.31 3.59 5.17
C LEU A 154 -22.06 3.73 6.04
N VAL A 155 -21.78 4.95 6.51
CA VAL A 155 -20.60 5.23 7.34
C VAL A 155 -20.74 4.64 8.76
N LEU A 156 -21.94 4.70 9.35
CA LEU A 156 -22.21 4.17 10.69
C LEU A 156 -22.38 2.65 10.69
N GLY A 157 -23.10 2.09 9.71
CA GLY A 157 -23.36 0.66 9.60
C GLY A 157 -22.07 -0.14 9.47
N TYR A 158 -21.06 0.39 8.78
CA TYR A 158 -19.75 -0.24 8.73
C TYR A 158 -19.01 -0.22 10.07
N ARG A 159 -19.14 0.85 10.88
CA ARG A 159 -18.51 0.90 12.21
C ARG A 159 -19.02 -0.20 13.16
N VAL A 160 -20.22 -0.73 12.90
CA VAL A 160 -20.89 -1.74 13.72
C VAL A 160 -20.64 -3.16 13.21
N ALA A 161 -20.36 -3.32 11.91
CA ALA A 161 -20.01 -4.63 11.35
C ALA A 161 -18.63 -5.09 11.85
N GLU A 162 -18.57 -6.28 12.44
CA GLU A 162 -17.30 -6.95 12.78
C GLU A 162 -16.42 -7.11 11.53
N GLU A 163 -15.12 -7.13 11.77
CA GLU A 163 -13.99 -6.93 10.85
C GLU A 163 -14.28 -7.30 9.38
N PRO A 164 -13.89 -6.45 8.41
CA PRO A 164 -13.87 -6.90 7.03
C PRO A 164 -13.05 -8.19 6.97
N SER A 165 -13.63 -9.27 6.44
CA SER A 165 -12.82 -10.38 5.97
C SER A 165 -11.83 -9.77 4.99
N VAL A 166 -10.57 -9.63 5.40
CA VAL A 166 -9.51 -9.06 4.58
C VAL A 166 -9.48 -9.95 3.36
N ALA A 167 -10.04 -9.48 2.25
CA ALA A 167 -9.90 -10.15 0.98
C ALA A 167 -8.39 -10.22 0.77
N THR A 168 -7.85 -11.44 0.73
CA THR A 168 -6.45 -11.70 0.48
C THR A 168 -6.04 -10.84 -0.71
N ALA A 169 -4.92 -10.11 -0.61
CA ALA A 169 -4.40 -9.24 -1.67
C ALA A 169 -4.18 -10.02 -2.98
N VAL A 170 -5.24 -10.26 -3.74
CA VAL A 170 -5.27 -11.22 -4.86
C VAL A 170 -4.25 -10.79 -5.91
N GLY A 171 -4.24 -9.49 -6.25
CA GLY A 171 -3.29 -8.96 -7.24
C GLY A 171 -1.82 -9.13 -6.86
N LEU A 172 -1.50 -9.16 -5.56
CA LEU A 172 -0.13 -9.42 -5.10
C LEU A 172 0.26 -10.88 -5.36
N LEU A 173 -0.63 -11.82 -5.02
CA LEU A 173 -0.41 -13.25 -5.24
C LEU A 173 -0.29 -13.58 -6.73
N GLU A 174 -1.18 -13.00 -7.55
CA GLU A 174 -1.14 -13.19 -9.00
C GLU A 174 0.20 -12.73 -9.59
N TRP A 175 0.74 -11.60 -9.13
CA TRP A 175 2.03 -11.10 -9.60
C TRP A 175 3.20 -11.99 -9.16
N GLU A 176 3.22 -12.43 -7.91
CA GLU A 176 4.24 -13.37 -7.45
C GLU A 176 4.20 -14.70 -8.21
N GLU A 177 3.01 -15.19 -8.53
CA GLU A 177 2.83 -16.41 -9.33
C GLU A 177 3.28 -16.20 -10.79
N HIS A 178 2.98 -15.04 -11.38
CA HIS A 178 3.49 -14.68 -12.71
C HIS A 178 5.02 -14.71 -12.76
N GLU A 179 5.68 -14.02 -11.82
CA GLU A 179 7.14 -13.98 -11.72
C GLU A 179 7.74 -15.38 -11.47
N LEU A 180 7.08 -16.20 -10.65
CA LEU A 180 7.49 -17.59 -10.43
C LEU A 180 7.46 -18.41 -11.72
N ASN A 181 6.38 -18.29 -12.49
CA ASN A 181 6.21 -19.01 -13.75
C ASN A 181 7.26 -18.57 -14.78
N GLN A 182 7.57 -17.26 -14.86
CA GLN A 182 8.65 -16.76 -15.72
C GLN A 182 9.99 -17.44 -15.40
N VAL A 183 10.40 -17.44 -14.11
CA VAL A 183 11.66 -18.07 -13.67
C VAL A 183 11.67 -19.57 -13.96
N GLN A 184 10.56 -20.28 -13.70
CA GLN A 184 10.48 -21.71 -13.94
C GLN A 184 10.56 -22.08 -15.43
N SER A 185 9.99 -21.24 -16.29
CA SER A 185 9.97 -21.45 -17.74
C SER A 185 11.24 -21.00 -18.47
N ASP A 186 12.11 -20.24 -17.81
CA ASP A 186 13.34 -19.73 -18.40
C ASP A 186 14.40 -20.85 -18.56
N LEU A 187 14.51 -21.35 -19.79
CA LEU A 187 15.46 -22.39 -20.17
C LEU A 187 16.90 -21.90 -20.31
N SER A 188 17.14 -20.58 -20.27
CA SER A 188 18.50 -20.02 -20.28
C SER A 188 19.21 -20.21 -18.94
N LEU A 189 18.44 -20.36 -17.86
CA LEU A 189 18.95 -20.63 -16.52
C LEU A 189 19.18 -22.14 -16.30
N PRO A 190 20.28 -22.55 -15.64
CA PRO A 190 20.43 -23.90 -15.15
C PRO A 190 19.33 -24.28 -14.14
N GLU A 191 18.95 -25.55 -14.08
CA GLU A 191 17.93 -26.05 -13.13
C GLU A 191 18.28 -25.75 -11.67
N THR A 192 19.56 -25.89 -11.31
CA THR A 192 20.06 -25.58 -9.96
C THR A 192 19.88 -24.11 -9.60
N GLU A 193 20.01 -23.21 -10.57
CA GLU A 193 19.83 -21.78 -10.38
C GLU A 193 18.35 -21.43 -10.25
N ARG A 194 17.49 -22.00 -11.10
CA ARG A 194 16.03 -21.87 -10.94
C ARG A 194 15.58 -22.32 -9.55
N GLN A 195 16.03 -23.49 -9.08
CA GLN A 195 15.70 -23.99 -7.75
C GLN A 195 16.20 -23.06 -6.63
N ALA A 196 17.41 -22.50 -6.77
CA ALA A 196 17.94 -21.54 -5.81
C ALA A 196 17.08 -20.27 -5.74
N ILE A 197 16.64 -19.74 -6.90
CA ILE A 197 15.77 -18.57 -6.99
C ILE A 197 14.39 -18.86 -6.38
N VAL A 198 13.81 -20.03 -6.64
CA VAL A 198 12.53 -20.45 -6.06
C VAL A 198 12.62 -20.60 -4.54
N LEU A 199 13.70 -21.19 -4.03
CA LEU A 199 13.92 -21.30 -2.58
C LEU A 199 14.15 -19.93 -1.92
N ALA A 200 14.77 -18.99 -2.63
CA ALA A 200 14.98 -17.63 -2.15
C ALA A 200 13.64 -16.93 -1.86
N ARG A 201 12.59 -17.16 -2.66
CA ARG A 201 11.24 -16.63 -2.39
C ARG A 201 10.70 -17.01 -1.01
N ARG A 202 11.08 -18.19 -0.48
CA ARG A 202 10.68 -18.66 0.86
C ARG A 202 11.66 -18.23 1.96
N GLY A 203 12.64 -17.40 1.63
CA GLY A 203 13.71 -16.97 2.53
C GLY A 203 14.65 -18.11 2.93
N GLN A 204 14.91 -19.06 2.03
CA GLN A 204 15.68 -20.28 2.30
C GLN A 204 16.81 -20.50 1.28
N GLY A 205 17.57 -21.58 1.48
CA GLY A 205 18.58 -22.04 0.53
C GLY A 205 19.79 -21.12 0.44
N LEU A 206 20.30 -20.93 -0.78
CA LEU A 206 21.52 -20.15 -1.03
C LEU A 206 21.37 -18.68 -0.59
N PHE A 207 20.20 -18.08 -0.82
CA PHE A 207 19.91 -16.70 -0.40
C PHE A 207 20.06 -16.54 1.12
N LYS A 208 19.41 -17.38 1.92
CA LYS A 208 19.53 -17.33 3.39
C LYS A 208 20.98 -17.49 3.85
N LYS A 209 21.74 -18.41 3.26
CA LYS A 209 23.16 -18.59 3.56
C LYS A 209 23.99 -17.32 3.28
N ARG A 210 23.69 -16.60 2.19
CA ARG A 210 24.36 -15.33 1.85
C ARG A 210 23.93 -14.20 2.78
N VAL A 211 22.67 -14.10 3.16
CA VAL A 211 22.21 -13.11 4.16
C VAL A 211 22.92 -13.35 5.50
N MET A 212 23.11 -14.61 5.90
CA MET A 212 23.81 -14.99 7.14
C MET A 212 25.31 -14.66 7.15
N THR A 213 25.93 -14.30 6.02
CA THR A 213 27.32 -13.80 6.04
C THR A 213 27.40 -12.34 6.50
N ILE A 214 26.27 -11.63 6.48
CA ILE A 214 26.12 -10.20 6.82
C ILE A 214 25.36 -10.05 8.14
N GLU A 215 24.23 -10.75 8.25
CA GLU A 215 23.31 -10.74 9.40
C GLU A 215 23.55 -11.93 10.33
N ARG A 216 23.45 -11.70 11.65
CA ARG A 216 23.67 -12.76 12.66
C ARG A 216 22.44 -13.14 13.48
N ALA A 217 21.45 -12.27 13.56
CA ALA A 217 20.27 -12.43 14.38
C ALA A 217 19.12 -11.60 13.83
N CYS A 218 17.90 -11.81 14.34
CA CYS A 218 16.79 -10.93 14.05
C CYS A 218 17.09 -9.49 14.49
N ARG A 219 17.02 -8.54 13.55
CA ARG A 219 17.27 -7.12 13.82
C ARG A 219 16.38 -6.53 14.92
N ILE A 220 15.16 -7.04 15.09
CA ILE A 220 14.21 -6.55 16.08
C ILE A 220 14.27 -7.36 17.38
N THR A 221 14.12 -8.69 17.29
CA THR A 221 13.95 -9.54 18.49
C THR A 221 15.26 -10.09 19.06
N GLY A 222 16.37 -9.97 18.32
CA GLY A 222 17.68 -10.51 18.73
C GLY A 222 17.80 -12.04 18.66
N VAL A 223 16.75 -12.76 18.22
CA VAL A 223 16.80 -14.22 18.05
C VAL A 223 17.90 -14.59 17.04
N ASP A 224 18.80 -15.49 17.42
CA ASP A 224 19.99 -15.89 16.64
C ASP A 224 19.96 -17.37 16.19
N ARG A 225 18.98 -18.14 16.65
CA ARG A 225 18.78 -19.53 16.23
C ARG A 225 18.24 -19.59 14.80
N GLU A 226 19.02 -20.16 13.90
CA GLU A 226 18.73 -20.20 12.46
C GLU A 226 17.35 -20.80 12.13
N GLU A 227 16.93 -21.84 12.86
CA GLU A 227 15.64 -22.52 12.68
C GLU A 227 14.42 -21.62 12.95
N HIS A 228 14.61 -20.50 13.66
CA HIS A 228 13.58 -19.51 13.95
C HIS A 228 13.66 -18.27 13.07
N LEU A 229 14.60 -18.24 12.12
CA LEU A 229 14.85 -17.09 11.26
C LEU A 229 14.48 -17.36 9.80
N ARG A 230 13.94 -16.33 9.16
CA ARG A 230 13.74 -16.24 7.72
C ARG A 230 14.69 -15.17 7.17
N ALA A 231 15.23 -15.41 5.99
CA ALA A 231 15.83 -14.34 5.20
C ALA A 231 14.71 -13.60 4.47
N SER A 232 14.37 -12.40 4.95
CA SER A 232 13.33 -11.56 4.36
C SER A 232 13.96 -10.59 3.38
N HIS A 233 13.45 -10.51 2.16
CA HIS A 233 13.97 -9.62 1.13
C HIS A 233 13.66 -8.15 1.45
N CYS A 234 14.64 -7.25 1.31
CA CYS A 234 14.41 -5.80 1.42
C CYS A 234 13.66 -5.27 0.20
N LYS A 235 14.21 -5.48 -0.99
CA LYS A 235 13.50 -5.34 -2.26
C LYS A 235 12.81 -6.67 -2.57
N PRO A 236 11.46 -6.72 -2.58
CA PRO A 236 10.71 -7.96 -2.71
C PRO A 236 11.16 -8.83 -3.87
N TRP A 237 11.09 -10.15 -3.70
CA TRP A 237 11.51 -11.12 -4.70
C TRP A 237 10.85 -10.88 -6.08
N ARG A 238 9.59 -10.45 -6.10
CA ARG A 238 8.82 -10.12 -7.32
C ARG A 238 9.31 -8.87 -8.07
N ASP A 239 9.97 -7.93 -7.39
CA ASP A 239 10.57 -6.73 -8.00
C ASP A 239 12.05 -6.91 -8.34
N ALA A 240 12.69 -7.92 -7.76
CA ALA A 240 14.12 -8.15 -7.81
C ALA A 240 14.53 -8.89 -9.09
N THR A 241 15.70 -8.54 -9.66
CA THR A 241 16.32 -9.36 -10.71
C THR A 241 16.81 -10.69 -10.14
N ASN A 242 17.16 -11.67 -10.98
CA ASN A 242 17.67 -12.97 -10.52
C ASN A 242 18.94 -12.83 -9.66
N GLU A 243 19.81 -11.87 -9.99
CA GLU A 243 20.98 -11.54 -9.18
C GLU A 243 20.57 -10.98 -7.81
N GLU A 244 19.66 -10.00 -7.79
CA GLU A 244 19.15 -9.38 -6.55
C GLU A 244 18.35 -10.37 -5.68
N ARG A 245 17.67 -11.36 -6.28
CA ARG A 245 16.94 -12.43 -5.57
C ARG A 245 17.87 -13.32 -4.76
N LEU A 246 19.13 -13.44 -5.18
CA LEU A 246 20.16 -14.24 -4.50
C LEU A 246 21.23 -13.40 -3.79
N ASP A 247 21.12 -12.07 -3.80
CA ASP A 247 22.08 -11.16 -3.16
C ASP A 247 21.86 -11.12 -1.65
N GLY A 248 22.90 -11.42 -0.86
CA GLY A 248 22.83 -11.37 0.61
C GLY A 248 22.56 -9.96 1.15
N GLU A 249 22.98 -8.92 0.42
CA GLU A 249 22.73 -7.52 0.78
C GLU A 249 21.24 -7.14 0.62
N ASN A 250 20.47 -7.91 -0.17
CA ASN A 250 19.03 -7.73 -0.35
C ASN A 250 18.21 -8.45 0.73
N GLY A 251 18.80 -8.82 1.88
CA GLY A 251 18.08 -9.54 2.91
C GLY A 251 18.40 -9.11 4.32
N LEU A 252 17.42 -9.32 5.20
CA LEU A 252 17.56 -9.24 6.65
C LEU A 252 17.14 -10.59 7.25
N LEU A 253 17.79 -10.99 8.35
CA LEU A 253 17.26 -12.09 9.16
C LEU A 253 16.16 -11.55 10.06
N LEU A 254 14.97 -12.15 9.99
CA LEU A 254 13.82 -11.77 10.80
C LEU A 254 13.11 -13.02 11.34
N THR A 255 12.50 -12.90 12.52
CA THR A 255 11.56 -13.92 13.02
C THR A 255 10.26 -13.84 12.20
N PRO A 256 9.44 -14.92 12.14
CA PRO A 256 8.26 -14.96 11.26
C PRO A 256 7.26 -13.82 11.47
N SER A 257 7.07 -13.35 12.71
CA SER A 257 6.21 -12.22 13.03
C SER A 257 6.76 -10.90 12.47
N ILE A 258 8.06 -10.67 12.59
CA ILE A 258 8.73 -9.46 12.11
C ILE A 258 8.87 -9.47 10.59
N ASP A 259 9.18 -10.63 10.01
CA ASP A 259 9.16 -10.90 8.56
C ASP A 259 7.82 -10.48 7.97
N HIS A 260 6.72 -10.94 8.54
CA HIS A 260 5.37 -10.55 8.11
C HIS A 260 5.15 -9.03 8.15
N LEU A 261 5.53 -8.37 9.24
CA LEU A 261 5.35 -6.92 9.40
C LEU A 261 6.19 -6.13 8.39
N PHE A 262 7.41 -6.58 8.11
CA PHE A 262 8.32 -5.92 7.18
C PHE A 262 7.90 -6.16 5.72
N ASP A 263 7.63 -7.41 5.34
CA ASP A 263 7.20 -7.80 3.98
C ASP A 263 5.89 -7.12 3.58
N ARG A 264 4.96 -6.96 4.53
CA ARG A 264 3.68 -6.26 4.31
C ARG A 264 3.75 -4.74 4.49
N GLY A 265 4.93 -4.19 4.75
CA GLY A 265 5.14 -2.74 4.85
C GLY A 265 4.52 -2.09 6.09
N PHE A 266 4.20 -2.86 7.14
CA PHE A 266 3.77 -2.30 8.42
C PHE A 266 4.93 -1.73 9.23
N ILE A 267 6.14 -2.23 9.00
CA ILE A 267 7.38 -1.65 9.50
C ILE A 267 8.39 -1.47 8.37
N GLY A 268 9.33 -0.56 8.54
CA GLY A 268 10.50 -0.38 7.68
C GLY A 268 11.70 0.08 8.49
N PHE A 269 12.79 0.39 7.81
CA PHE A 269 14.02 0.85 8.45
C PHE A 269 14.59 2.07 7.74
N GLU A 270 14.99 3.06 8.51
CA GLU A 270 15.86 4.15 8.04
C GLU A 270 17.29 3.63 7.86
N ASP A 271 18.09 4.34 7.05
CA ASP A 271 19.48 3.96 6.76
C ASP A 271 20.38 3.91 8.01
N ASN A 272 19.99 4.62 9.07
CA ASN A 272 20.70 4.67 10.35
C ASN A 272 20.25 3.59 11.35
N GLY A 273 19.36 2.68 10.95
CA GLY A 273 18.85 1.62 11.82
C GLY A 273 17.58 1.97 12.59
N GLN A 274 17.02 3.17 12.44
CA GLN A 274 15.78 3.50 13.12
C GLN A 274 14.62 2.72 12.50
N VAL A 275 13.86 2.00 13.33
CA VAL A 275 12.62 1.36 12.89
C VAL A 275 11.57 2.42 12.60
N ILE A 276 10.93 2.28 11.44
CA ILE A 276 9.80 3.07 11.00
C ILE A 276 8.55 2.24 11.23
N VAL A 277 7.58 2.77 11.95
CA VAL A 277 6.25 2.16 12.09
C VAL A 277 5.31 2.83 11.12
N SER A 278 4.63 2.04 10.28
CA SER A 278 3.61 2.56 9.39
C SER A 278 2.46 3.20 10.17
N PRO A 279 1.93 4.35 9.71
CA PRO A 279 0.78 4.99 10.33
C PRO A 279 -0.51 4.17 10.20
N VAL A 280 -0.57 3.15 9.34
CA VAL A 280 -1.72 2.22 9.24
C VAL A 280 -1.53 0.94 10.05
N ALA A 281 -0.37 0.72 10.67
CA ALA A 281 -0.13 -0.46 11.46
C ALA A 281 -0.95 -0.45 12.77
N HIS A 282 -1.56 -1.58 13.09
CA HIS A 282 -2.34 -1.73 14.32
C HIS A 282 -1.42 -1.78 15.55
N ARG A 283 -1.35 -0.67 16.30
CA ARG A 283 -0.40 -0.47 17.41
C ARG A 283 -0.46 -1.55 18.49
N GLU A 284 -1.67 -2.00 18.84
CA GLU A 284 -1.87 -3.04 19.85
C GLU A 284 -1.31 -4.39 19.37
N SER A 285 -1.52 -4.74 18.10
CA SER A 285 -0.93 -5.96 17.52
C SER A 285 0.59 -5.89 17.49
N LEU A 286 1.17 -4.74 17.10
CA LEU A 286 2.63 -4.54 17.14
C LEU A 286 3.21 -4.75 18.55
N THR A 287 2.55 -4.19 19.56
CA THR A 287 2.95 -4.33 20.97
C THR A 287 2.94 -5.80 21.38
N ARG A 288 1.87 -6.53 21.06
CA ARG A 288 1.76 -7.98 21.33
C ARG A 288 2.78 -8.82 20.55
N MET A 289 3.25 -8.33 19.41
CA MET A 289 4.30 -8.95 18.59
C MET A 289 5.71 -8.52 19.02
N GLY A 290 5.86 -7.72 20.08
CA GLY A 290 7.15 -7.33 20.66
C GLY A 290 7.78 -6.08 20.04
N ILE A 291 7.02 -5.25 19.33
CA ILE A 291 7.47 -3.95 18.82
C ILE A 291 6.74 -2.85 19.59
N GLU A 292 7.47 -1.98 20.28
CA GLU A 292 6.89 -0.80 20.93
C GLU A 292 6.70 0.36 19.93
N PRO A 293 5.46 0.71 19.53
CA PRO A 293 5.24 1.64 18.42
C PRO A 293 5.55 3.10 18.76
N GLU A 294 5.46 3.47 20.04
CA GLU A 294 5.75 4.83 20.52
C GLU A 294 7.25 5.08 20.67
N ARG A 295 8.05 4.02 20.80
CA ARG A 295 9.51 4.07 20.90
C ARG A 295 10.14 2.94 20.08
N PRO A 296 10.02 2.98 18.74
CA PRO A 296 10.52 1.90 17.91
C PRO A 296 12.03 1.72 18.11
N PRO A 297 12.54 0.48 18.19
CA PRO A 297 13.93 0.24 18.53
C PRO A 297 14.88 0.72 17.41
N LYS A 298 16.15 0.91 17.77
CA LYS A 298 17.23 1.17 16.81
C LYS A 298 18.05 -0.10 16.63
N VAL A 299 18.17 -0.58 15.40
CA VAL A 299 18.66 -1.95 15.10
C VAL A 299 20.09 -2.01 14.58
N GLY A 300 20.90 -0.99 14.89
CA GLY A 300 22.27 -0.86 14.41
C GLY A 300 22.36 -0.38 12.95
N SER A 301 23.57 -0.32 12.40
CA SER A 301 23.80 0.17 11.04
C SER A 301 23.54 -0.89 9.97
N PHE A 302 23.25 -0.42 8.76
CA PHE A 302 23.18 -1.23 7.54
C PHE A 302 24.39 -0.97 6.65
N SER A 303 24.76 -1.98 5.86
CA SER A 303 25.79 -1.83 4.82
C SER A 303 25.34 -0.83 3.74
N THR A 304 26.23 -0.49 2.81
CA THR A 304 25.84 0.31 1.63
C THR A 304 24.89 -0.46 0.70
N GLY A 305 25.05 -1.78 0.56
CA GLY A 305 24.16 -2.62 -0.24
C GLY A 305 22.74 -2.69 0.34
N GLN A 306 22.64 -3.02 1.63
CA GLN A 306 21.37 -3.04 2.35
C GLN A 306 20.63 -1.71 2.29
N ARG A 307 21.33 -0.57 2.47
CA ARG A 307 20.70 0.76 2.37
C ARG A 307 20.05 1.02 1.02
N ARG A 308 20.65 0.55 -0.08
CA ARG A 308 20.04 0.66 -1.41
C ARG A 308 18.70 -0.08 -1.49
N PHE A 309 18.64 -1.32 -1.00
CA PHE A 309 17.41 -2.11 -1.04
C PHE A 309 16.37 -1.62 -0.02
N LEU A 310 16.79 -1.16 1.16
CA LEU A 310 15.91 -0.51 2.12
C LEU A 310 15.32 0.80 1.59
N GLY A 311 16.08 1.55 0.78
CA GLY A 311 15.56 2.69 0.04
C GLY A 311 14.40 2.30 -0.90
N PHE A 312 14.54 1.18 -1.63
CA PHE A 312 13.45 0.63 -2.43
C PHE A 312 12.25 0.26 -1.56
N HIS A 313 12.47 -0.43 -0.43
CA HIS A 313 11.41 -0.84 0.50
C HIS A 313 10.60 0.36 1.00
N ARG A 314 11.26 1.43 1.45
CA ARG A 314 10.60 2.65 1.92
C ARG A 314 9.74 3.33 0.84
N ASP A 315 10.18 3.25 -0.41
CA ASP A 315 9.49 3.88 -1.55
C ASP A 315 8.35 3.03 -2.13
N ASN A 316 8.42 1.70 -2.01
CA ASN A 316 7.56 0.79 -2.79
C ASN A 316 6.85 -0.29 -1.96
N VAL A 317 7.20 -0.49 -0.69
CA VAL A 317 6.60 -1.54 0.16
C VAL A 317 6.00 -0.93 1.43
N LEU A 318 6.75 -0.06 2.09
CA LEU A 318 6.32 0.60 3.33
C LEU A 318 5.00 1.36 3.13
N LEU A 319 4.01 1.05 3.96
CA LEU A 319 2.68 1.64 3.97
C LEU A 319 2.68 3.01 4.68
N ARG A 320 3.46 3.96 4.16
CA ARG A 320 3.63 5.30 4.72
C ARG A 320 3.90 6.29 3.59
N SER A 321 3.19 7.41 3.57
CA SER A 321 3.41 8.48 2.60
C SER A 321 4.24 9.60 3.21
N SER A 322 5.40 9.88 2.63
CA SER A 322 6.24 11.00 3.05
C SER A 322 5.59 12.37 2.81
N PHE A 323 4.58 12.44 1.94
CA PHE A 323 3.84 13.66 1.65
C PHE A 323 2.77 13.99 2.70
N LEU A 324 2.22 12.99 3.39
CA LEU A 324 1.23 13.20 4.46
C LEU A 324 1.90 13.62 5.76
N ASP A 325 3.11 13.15 6.03
CA ASP A 325 3.90 13.56 7.21
C ASP A 325 4.22 15.06 7.22
N GLN A 326 4.26 15.71 6.05
CA GLN A 326 4.51 17.15 5.93
C GLN A 326 3.28 18.02 6.21
N LEU A 327 2.13 17.42 6.53
CA LEU A 327 0.86 18.11 6.78
C LEU A 327 0.47 18.14 8.26
N THR A 328 1.12 17.31 9.09
CA THR A 328 0.94 17.21 10.54
C THR A 328 1.93 18.11 11.28
#